data_AF-A0A820AJQ5-F1
#
_entry.id   AF-A0A820AJQ5-F1
#
_cell.length_a   1.000
_cell.length_b   1.000
_cell.length_c   1.000
_cell.angle_alpha   90.00
_cell.angle_beta   90.00
_cell.angle_gamma   90.00
#
_symmetry.space_group_name_H-M   'P 1'
#
loop_
_entity.id
_entity.type
_entity.pdbx_description
1 polymer ?
#
loop_
_entity_poly.entity_id
_entity_poly.type
_entity_poly.pdbx_seq_one_letter_code
_entity_poly.pdbx_strand_id
1 'polypeptide(L)'
;MRSKKKVVIQYLTEKFGLVLKSKHQRITLQLADKLKTDIHNFYQRDDISYQLPDKRGTVVVKDDDGKKVTYQKRILINNLRETYEFFKDENKSIDLSRSSFADLRLVFVVSKSALAHRNCLCVYHENVRLLLKDVDKYVDGTHSSSLSTFTDSLKKFRRMFQIVIVKLLGHNGPAKTVV
;
A
#
# COMPACT_ATOMS: atom_id res chain seq x y z
N MET A 1 -12.35 -38.71 19.45
CA MET A 1 -11.50 -38.98 20.64
C MET A 1 -11.07 -37.66 21.28
N ARG A 2 -11.33 -37.43 22.58
CA ARG A 2 -10.79 -36.26 23.30
C ARG A 2 -9.29 -36.48 23.52
N SER A 3 -8.46 -35.55 23.06
CA SER A 3 -7.00 -35.60 23.21
C SER A 3 -6.60 -35.64 24.70
N LYS A 4 -5.62 -36.49 25.07
CA LYS A 4 -5.06 -36.60 26.43
C LYS A 4 -4.64 -35.23 26.99
N LYS A 5 -4.08 -34.36 26.14
CA LYS A 5 -3.70 -32.98 26.51
C LYS A 5 -4.89 -32.16 27.02
N LYS A 6 -6.07 -32.34 26.43
CA LYS A 6 -7.28 -31.58 26.79
C LYS A 6 -7.79 -31.95 28.18
N VAL A 7 -7.67 -33.22 28.57
CA VAL A 7 -8.06 -33.73 29.89
C VAL A 7 -7.13 -33.17 30.98
N VAL A 8 -5.83 -33.18 30.74
CA VAL A 8 -4.84 -32.64 31.69
C VAL A 8 -5.02 -31.14 31.89
N ILE A 9 -5.23 -30.39 30.80
CA ILE A 9 -5.47 -28.94 30.88
C ILE A 9 -6.75 -28.64 31.66
N GLN A 10 -7.82 -29.42 31.46
CA GLN A 10 -9.07 -29.24 32.21
C GLN A 10 -8.89 -29.48 33.71
N TYR A 11 -8.22 -30.56 34.10
CA TYR A 11 -7.91 -30.86 35.51
C TYR A 11 -7.07 -29.75 36.18
N LEU A 12 -6.05 -29.24 35.49
CA LEU A 12 -5.24 -28.13 35.99
C LEU A 12 -6.06 -26.85 36.15
N THR A 13 -6.94 -26.57 35.20
CA THR A 13 -7.82 -25.38 35.23
C THR A 13 -8.75 -25.41 36.44
N GLU A 14 -9.36 -26.56 36.73
CA GLU A 14 -10.23 -26.77 37.90
C GLU A 14 -9.45 -26.67 39.21
N LYS A 15 -8.25 -27.27 39.26
CA LYS A 15 -7.38 -27.27 40.46
C LYS A 15 -6.89 -25.87 40.84
N PHE A 16 -6.60 -25.01 39.86
CA PHE A 16 -6.06 -23.67 40.07
C PHE A 16 -7.12 -22.55 39.97
N GLY A 17 -8.41 -22.90 39.86
CA GLY A 17 -9.50 -21.91 39.86
C GLY A 17 -9.46 -20.93 38.68
N LEU A 18 -8.85 -21.30 37.56
CA LEU A 18 -8.74 -20.42 36.39
C LEU A 18 -10.05 -20.45 35.61
N VAL A 19 -10.86 -19.39 35.75
CA VAL A 19 -12.08 -19.24 34.92
C VAL A 19 -11.65 -19.04 33.46
N LEU A 20 -11.90 -20.03 32.60
CA LEU A 20 -11.83 -19.80 31.16
C LEU A 20 -12.85 -18.72 30.83
N LYS A 21 -12.37 -17.53 30.44
CA LYS A 21 -13.21 -16.56 29.75
C LYS A 21 -13.91 -17.30 28.63
N SER A 22 -15.24 -17.24 28.60
CA SER A 22 -16.02 -17.88 27.55
C SER A 22 -15.41 -17.48 26.21
N LYS A 23 -15.31 -18.45 25.29
CA LYS A 23 -14.94 -18.11 23.91
C LYS A 23 -15.90 -17.02 23.51
N HIS A 24 -15.41 -15.79 23.29
CA HIS A 24 -16.23 -14.72 22.75
C HIS A 24 -16.88 -15.30 21.50
N GLN A 25 -18.17 -15.59 21.58
CA GLN A 25 -18.93 -15.90 20.39
C GLN A 25 -18.81 -14.63 19.56
N ARG A 26 -18.07 -14.71 18.46
CA ARG A 26 -18.10 -13.65 17.47
C ARG A 26 -19.53 -13.65 16.96
N ILE A 27 -20.33 -12.73 17.48
CA ILE A 27 -21.58 -12.36 16.85
C ILE A 27 -21.14 -11.83 15.50
N THR A 28 -21.31 -12.64 14.46
CA THR A 28 -21.22 -12.16 13.09
C THR A 28 -22.40 -11.24 12.89
N LEU A 29 -22.22 -9.95 13.24
CA LEU A 29 -23.12 -8.89 12.82
C LEU A 29 -23.16 -9.00 11.29
N GLN A 30 -24.32 -9.42 10.76
CA GLN A 30 -24.54 -9.39 9.33
C GLN A 30 -24.39 -7.93 8.91
N LEU A 31 -23.31 -7.63 8.20
CA LEU A 31 -23.07 -6.29 7.71
C LEU A 31 -24.16 -5.93 6.72
N ALA A 32 -24.79 -4.78 6.90
CA ALA A 32 -25.85 -4.31 6.01
C ALA A 32 -25.37 -4.35 4.56
N ASP A 33 -26.18 -4.90 3.65
CA ASP A 33 -25.75 -5.11 2.26
C ASP A 33 -25.42 -3.78 1.56
N LYS A 34 -26.10 -2.69 1.94
CA LYS A 34 -25.78 -1.32 1.51
C LYS A 34 -24.31 -0.97 1.77
N LEU A 35 -23.82 -1.26 2.98
CA LEU A 35 -22.46 -0.96 3.37
C LEU A 35 -21.43 -1.79 2.58
N LYS A 36 -21.77 -3.04 2.25
CA LYS A 36 -20.91 -3.86 1.37
C LYS A 36 -20.82 -3.24 -0.01
N THR A 37 -21.95 -2.83 -0.59
CA THR A 37 -21.99 -2.15 -1.89
C THR A 37 -21.17 -0.86 -1.87
N ASP A 38 -21.29 -0.06 -0.82
CA ASP A 38 -20.52 1.18 -0.67
C ASP A 38 -19.01 0.92 -0.62
N ILE A 39 -18.58 -0.10 0.12
CA ILE A 39 -17.17 -0.52 0.18
C ILE A 39 -16.69 -1.05 -1.18
N HIS A 40 -17.51 -1.85 -1.87
CA HIS A 40 -17.20 -2.34 -3.21
C HIS A 40 -17.05 -1.20 -4.22
N ASN A 41 -17.90 -0.18 -4.14
CA ASN A 41 -17.82 1.02 -4.98
C ASN A 41 -16.58 1.84 -4.63
N PHE A 42 -16.27 2.00 -3.34
CA PHE A 42 -15.07 2.71 -2.87
C PHE A 42 -13.79 2.09 -3.44
N TYR A 43 -13.65 0.76 -3.38
CA TYR A 43 -12.49 0.07 -3.95
C TYR A 43 -12.37 0.21 -5.47
N GLN A 44 -13.47 0.45 -6.18
CA GLN A 44 -13.50 0.59 -7.64
C GLN A 44 -13.23 2.01 -8.14
N ARG A 45 -13.17 3.02 -7.26
CA ARG A 45 -12.83 4.38 -7.66
C ARG A 45 -11.38 4.46 -8.17
N ASP A 46 -11.16 5.28 -9.20
CA ASP A 46 -9.86 5.41 -9.87
C ASP A 46 -8.79 6.08 -9.01
N ASP A 47 -9.19 6.84 -7.99
CA ASP A 47 -8.31 7.45 -6.98
C ASP A 47 -7.87 6.46 -5.88
N ILE A 48 -8.59 5.35 -5.70
CA ILE A 48 -8.25 4.29 -4.74
C ILE A 48 -7.51 3.13 -5.42
N SER A 49 -7.99 2.72 -6.60
CA SER A 49 -7.37 1.66 -7.38
C SER A 49 -7.39 1.97 -8.87
N TYR A 50 -6.31 1.66 -9.57
CA TYR A 50 -6.26 1.81 -11.02
C TYR A 50 -6.37 0.46 -11.72
N GLN A 51 -7.05 0.45 -12.87
CA GLN A 51 -7.20 -0.75 -13.69
C GLN A 51 -5.92 -1.04 -14.48
N LEU A 52 -5.49 -2.31 -14.52
CA LEU A 52 -4.35 -2.69 -15.35
C LEU A 52 -4.74 -2.71 -16.83
N PRO A 53 -3.87 -2.22 -17.73
CA PRO A 53 -4.16 -2.20 -19.17
C PRO A 53 -3.97 -3.56 -19.87
N ASP A 54 -3.38 -4.54 -19.18
CA ASP A 54 -2.93 -5.79 -19.78
C ASP A 54 -4.05 -6.85 -19.88
N LYS A 55 -4.21 -7.48 -21.04
CA LYS A 55 -5.17 -8.58 -21.26
C LYS A 55 -4.88 -9.81 -20.39
N ARG A 56 -3.63 -10.03 -19.97
CA ARG A 56 -3.26 -11.11 -19.03
C ARG A 56 -3.63 -10.79 -17.59
N GLY A 57 -3.99 -9.54 -17.32
CA GLY A 57 -4.41 -9.03 -16.03
C GLY A 57 -5.87 -9.32 -15.70
N THR A 58 -6.51 -10.33 -16.28
CA THR A 58 -7.92 -10.66 -15.98
C THR A 58 -8.05 -11.70 -14.86
N VAL A 59 -9.15 -11.65 -14.11
CA VAL A 59 -9.57 -12.64 -13.11
C VAL A 59 -10.97 -13.09 -13.44
N VAL A 60 -11.19 -14.41 -13.47
CA VAL A 60 -12.52 -14.99 -13.62
C VAL A 60 -13.09 -15.23 -12.23
N VAL A 61 -14.21 -14.58 -11.93
CA VAL A 61 -14.96 -14.72 -10.68
C VAL A 61 -16.27 -15.45 -11.00
N LYS A 62 -16.68 -16.35 -10.12
CA LYS A 62 -18.01 -16.98 -10.21
C LYS A 62 -19.00 -16.06 -9.50
N ASP A 63 -20.05 -15.70 -10.19
CA ASP A 63 -21.17 -14.95 -9.65
C ASP A 63 -22.04 -15.85 -8.76
N ASP A 64 -22.95 -15.25 -7.99
CA ASP A 64 -23.86 -15.96 -7.10
C ASP A 64 -24.80 -16.91 -7.89
N ASP A 65 -25.11 -16.56 -9.15
CA ASP A 65 -25.84 -17.40 -10.12
C ASP A 65 -25.00 -18.54 -10.74
N GLY A 66 -23.74 -18.70 -10.32
CA GLY A 66 -22.80 -19.69 -10.84
C GLY A 66 -22.20 -19.35 -12.21
N LYS A 67 -22.56 -18.21 -12.80
CA LYS A 67 -21.98 -17.73 -14.07
C LYS A 67 -20.55 -17.25 -13.86
N LYS A 68 -19.69 -17.50 -14.85
CA LYS A 68 -18.30 -17.01 -14.83
C LYS A 68 -18.24 -15.63 -15.45
N VAL A 69 -17.88 -14.63 -14.65
CA VAL A 69 -17.67 -13.25 -15.11
C VAL A 69 -16.18 -12.93 -15.07
N THR A 70 -15.68 -12.30 -16.13
CA THR A 70 -14.27 -11.92 -16.22
C THR A 70 -14.11 -10.45 -15.89
N TYR A 71 -13.31 -10.16 -14.87
CA TYR A 71 -12.98 -8.80 -14.43
C TYR A 71 -11.51 -8.49 -14.72
N GLN A 72 -11.22 -7.24 -15.05
CA GLN A 72 -9.84 -6.77 -15.14
C GLN A 72 -9.29 -6.49 -13.75
N LYS A 73 -8.06 -6.91 -13.47
CA LYS A 73 -7.39 -6.62 -12.19
C LYS A 73 -7.23 -5.12 -12.01
N ARG A 74 -7.56 -4.68 -10.80
CA ARG A 74 -7.27 -3.33 -10.31
C ARG A 74 -6.19 -3.41 -9.24
N ILE A 75 -5.37 -2.38 -9.15
CA ILE A 75 -4.27 -2.30 -8.21
C ILE A 75 -4.53 -1.14 -7.26
N LEU A 76 -4.50 -1.42 -5.97
CA LEU A 76 -4.56 -0.39 -4.94
C LEU A 76 -3.36 0.55 -5.06
N ILE A 77 -3.63 1.85 -5.09
CA ILE A 77 -2.58 2.88 -5.15
C ILE A 77 -1.79 2.90 -3.83
N ASN A 78 -2.52 2.80 -2.73
CA ASN A 78 -2.05 2.86 -1.35
C ASN A 78 -2.06 1.49 -0.66
N ASN A 79 -1.45 1.42 0.52
CA ASN A 79 -1.54 0.23 1.35
C ASN A 79 -2.94 0.09 1.94
N LEU A 80 -3.35 -1.16 2.22
CA LEU A 80 -4.68 -1.44 2.76
C LEU A 80 -5.00 -0.69 4.06
N ARG A 81 -3.96 -0.42 4.86
CA ARG A 81 -4.07 0.42 6.07
C ARG A 81 -4.49 1.85 5.74
N GLU A 82 -3.78 2.50 4.82
CA GLU A 82 -4.04 3.88 4.41
C GLU A 82 -5.39 3.98 3.71
N THR A 83 -5.71 3.03 2.83
CA THR A 83 -7.02 2.95 2.16
C THR A 83 -8.18 2.87 3.16
N TYR A 84 -8.02 2.13 4.25
CA TYR A 84 -9.01 2.08 5.33
C TYR A 84 -9.12 3.40 6.09
N GLU A 85 -7.99 4.07 6.35
CA GLU A 85 -7.98 5.38 7.00
C GLU A 85 -8.71 6.42 6.13
N PHE A 86 -8.50 6.42 4.80
CA PHE A 86 -9.28 7.24 3.86
C PHE A 86 -10.77 6.93 3.91
N PHE A 87 -11.14 5.65 3.90
CA PHE A 87 -12.55 5.25 3.99
C PHE A 87 -13.21 5.74 5.28
N LYS A 88 -12.53 5.66 6.42
CA LYS A 88 -13.04 6.16 7.71
C LYS A 88 -13.10 7.68 7.78
N ASP A 89 -12.20 8.39 7.12
CA ASP A 89 -12.26 9.87 7.07
C ASP A 89 -13.43 10.35 6.21
N GLU A 90 -13.72 9.68 5.08
CA GLU A 90 -14.91 9.96 4.28
C GLU A 90 -16.21 9.53 5.00
N ASN A 91 -16.17 8.44 5.78
CA ASN A 91 -17.34 7.84 6.41
C ASN A 91 -17.20 7.70 7.93
N LYS A 92 -17.18 8.84 8.64
CA LYS A 92 -16.96 8.90 10.10
C LYS A 92 -18.05 8.21 10.94
N SER A 93 -19.24 8.01 10.38
CA SER A 93 -20.38 7.39 11.06
C SER A 93 -20.37 5.86 11.03
N ILE A 94 -19.50 5.25 10.23
CA ILE A 94 -19.51 3.81 9.99
C ILE A 94 -18.52 3.13 10.94
N ASP A 95 -19.06 2.33 11.88
CA ASP A 95 -18.24 1.47 12.72
C ASP A 95 -17.92 0.16 12.00
N LEU A 96 -16.72 0.10 11.43
CA LEU A 96 -16.24 -1.07 10.71
C LEU A 96 -14.79 -1.32 11.08
N SER A 97 -14.47 -2.60 11.31
CA SER A 97 -13.11 -3.02 11.68
C SER A 97 -12.20 -3.12 10.45
N ARG A 98 -10.90 -2.90 10.63
CA ARG A 98 -9.89 -3.05 9.57
C ARG A 98 -9.91 -4.44 8.92
N SER A 99 -10.09 -5.49 9.73
CA SER A 99 -10.13 -6.87 9.22
C SER A 99 -11.37 -7.09 8.37
N SER A 100 -12.55 -6.63 8.83
CA SER A 100 -13.78 -6.70 8.05
C SER A 100 -13.67 -5.93 6.73
N PHE A 101 -13.01 -4.77 6.73
CA PHE A 101 -12.76 -3.99 5.52
C PHE A 101 -11.88 -4.74 4.51
N ALA A 102 -10.84 -5.41 5.01
CA ALA A 102 -9.93 -6.21 4.21
C ALA A 102 -10.64 -7.42 3.58
N ASP A 103 -11.53 -8.06 4.33
CA ASP A 103 -12.28 -9.23 3.87
C ASP A 103 -13.33 -8.87 2.80
N LEU A 104 -13.87 -7.65 2.84
CA LEU A 104 -14.82 -7.13 1.85
C LEU A 104 -14.16 -6.65 0.55
N ARG A 105 -12.84 -6.76 0.45
CA ARG A 105 -12.12 -6.40 -0.77
C ARG A 105 -12.45 -7.38 -1.90
N LEU A 106 -12.84 -6.83 -3.05
CA LEU A 106 -13.13 -7.60 -4.26
C LEU A 106 -11.90 -8.40 -4.71
N VAL A 107 -12.11 -9.62 -5.19
CA VAL A 107 -11.04 -10.56 -5.58
C VAL A 107 -10.15 -9.99 -6.70
N PHE A 108 -10.72 -9.19 -7.60
CA PHE A 108 -9.97 -8.56 -8.69
C PHE A 108 -9.21 -7.28 -8.26
N VAL A 109 -9.39 -6.80 -7.03
CA VAL A 109 -8.65 -5.66 -6.46
C VAL A 109 -7.45 -6.19 -5.68
N VAL A 110 -6.26 -5.98 -6.21
CA VAL A 110 -5.02 -6.56 -5.70
C VAL A 110 -4.17 -5.48 -5.03
N SER A 111 -3.44 -5.86 -3.98
CA SER A 111 -2.47 -4.97 -3.35
C SER A 111 -1.29 -4.67 -4.28
N LYS A 112 -0.70 -3.48 -4.11
CA LYS A 112 0.51 -3.05 -4.83
C LYS A 112 1.68 -4.03 -4.69
N SER A 113 1.78 -4.73 -3.56
CA SER A 113 2.79 -5.77 -3.33
C SER A 113 2.74 -6.94 -4.32
N ALA A 114 1.58 -7.22 -4.93
CA ALA A 114 1.46 -8.24 -5.96
C ALA A 114 2.16 -7.86 -7.27
N LEU A 115 2.51 -6.58 -7.43
CA LEU A 115 3.32 -6.07 -8.53
C LEU A 115 4.81 -6.03 -8.16
N ALA A 116 5.35 -7.12 -7.60
CA ALA A 116 6.75 -7.21 -7.13
C ALA A 116 7.82 -6.79 -8.16
N HIS A 117 7.46 -6.67 -9.45
CA HIS A 117 8.34 -6.25 -10.54
C HIS A 117 7.94 -4.93 -11.22
N ARG A 118 6.97 -4.16 -10.69
CA ARG A 118 6.57 -2.85 -11.26
C ARG A 118 6.81 -1.69 -10.29
N ASN A 119 8.06 -1.54 -9.85
CA ASN A 119 8.49 -0.26 -9.30
C ASN A 119 8.49 0.80 -10.42
N CYS A 120 8.37 2.09 -10.09
CA CYS A 120 8.50 3.14 -11.11
C CYS A 120 9.87 3.04 -11.76
N LEU A 121 9.90 2.72 -13.06
CA LEU A 121 11.11 2.79 -13.90
C LEU A 121 11.26 4.18 -14.54
N CYS A 122 10.52 5.16 -14.03
CA CYS A 122 10.64 6.53 -14.47
C CYS A 122 12.03 7.07 -14.12
N VAL A 123 12.58 7.89 -15.02
CA VAL A 123 13.92 8.50 -14.88
C VAL A 123 14.10 9.17 -13.52
N TYR A 124 13.06 9.81 -12.98
CA TYR A 124 13.10 10.45 -11.66
C TYR A 124 13.36 9.47 -10.50
N HIS A 125 12.63 8.36 -10.44
CA HIS A 125 12.77 7.40 -9.35
C HIS A 125 13.99 6.48 -9.55
N GLU A 126 14.28 6.05 -10.78
CA GLU A 126 15.44 5.19 -11.04
C GLU A 126 16.75 5.96 -10.83
N ASN A 127 16.86 7.22 -11.27
CA ASN A 127 18.05 8.02 -11.02
C ASN A 127 18.29 8.22 -9.53
N VAL A 128 17.27 8.59 -8.75
CA VAL A 128 17.42 8.76 -7.30
C VAL A 128 17.83 7.44 -6.63
N ARG A 129 17.26 6.30 -7.04
CA ARG A 129 17.66 4.98 -6.55
C ARG A 129 19.11 4.64 -6.88
N LEU A 130 19.57 4.93 -8.10
CA LEU A 130 20.96 4.70 -8.51
C LEU A 130 21.92 5.56 -7.69
N LEU A 131 21.59 6.84 -7.49
CA LEU A 131 22.37 7.75 -6.66
C LEU A 131 22.49 7.26 -5.21
N LEU A 132 21.39 6.84 -4.60
CA LEU A 132 21.39 6.32 -3.24
C LEU A 132 22.23 5.04 -3.10
N LYS A 133 22.18 4.14 -4.09
CA LYS A 133 23.04 2.94 -4.13
C LYS A 133 24.53 3.27 -4.20
N ASP A 134 24.89 4.34 -4.91
CA ASP A 134 26.29 4.76 -4.96
C ASP A 134 26.71 5.38 -3.62
N VAL A 135 25.86 6.18 -2.98
CA VAL A 135 26.10 6.70 -1.62
C VAL A 135 26.28 5.58 -0.60
N ASP A 136 25.46 4.53 -0.66
CA ASP A 136 25.51 3.37 0.26
C ASP A 136 26.89 2.69 0.28
N LYS A 137 27.53 2.56 -0.89
CA LYS A 137 28.90 2.03 -1.02
C LYS A 137 29.95 2.87 -0.28
N TYR A 138 29.71 4.18 -0.13
CA TYR A 138 30.60 5.07 0.63
C TYR A 138 30.28 5.07 2.13
N VAL A 139 29.11 4.59 2.54
CA VAL A 139 28.69 4.54 3.95
C VAL A 139 29.08 3.21 4.60
N ASP A 140 28.94 2.09 3.88
CA ASP A 140 29.24 0.75 4.42
C ASP A 140 30.68 0.26 4.17
N GLY A 141 31.46 0.98 3.35
CA GLY A 141 32.89 0.79 3.21
C GLY A 141 33.63 1.85 4.00
N THR A 142 34.35 1.46 5.05
CA THR A 142 35.31 2.28 5.83
C THR A 142 35.97 3.40 5.02
N HIS A 143 35.42 4.62 5.11
CA HIS A 143 36.14 5.90 5.12
C HIS A 143 35.16 6.99 5.53
N SER A 144 34.90 7.07 6.85
CA SER A 144 34.54 8.34 7.44
C SER A 144 35.71 9.30 7.23
N SER A 145 35.51 10.33 6.41
CA SER A 145 36.18 11.60 6.65
C SER A 145 35.20 12.75 6.41
N SER A 146 34.29 12.87 7.39
CA SER A 146 33.46 14.01 7.74
C SER A 146 32.14 14.21 6.99
N LEU A 147 31.16 14.73 7.74
CA LEU A 147 29.88 15.26 7.23
C LEU A 147 30.07 16.29 6.09
N SER A 148 31.27 16.88 5.96
CA SER A 148 31.58 17.88 4.94
C SER A 148 31.58 17.29 3.53
N THR A 149 32.05 16.06 3.31
CA THR A 149 32.02 15.38 1.99
C THR A 149 30.61 15.00 1.54
N PHE A 150 29.72 14.69 2.50
CA PHE A 150 28.28 14.51 2.23
C PHE A 150 27.62 15.84 1.84
N THR A 151 27.87 16.92 2.59
CA THR A 151 27.34 18.24 2.23
C THR A 151 27.91 18.78 0.93
N ASP A 152 29.17 18.50 0.60
CA ASP A 152 29.79 18.93 -0.65
C ASP A 152 29.31 18.12 -1.85
N SER A 153 29.04 16.83 -1.68
CA SER A 153 28.36 16.03 -2.70
C SER A 153 26.94 16.55 -2.95
N LEU A 154 26.18 16.86 -1.89
CA LEU A 154 24.85 17.47 -2.01
C LEU A 154 24.88 18.90 -2.59
N LYS A 155 25.92 19.71 -2.32
CA LYS A 155 26.13 21.01 -2.97
C LYS A 155 26.49 20.86 -4.46
N LYS A 156 27.26 19.82 -4.82
CA LYS A 156 27.53 19.45 -6.21
C LYS A 156 26.24 19.01 -6.91
N PHE A 157 25.37 18.30 -6.21
CA PHE A 157 24.01 17.97 -6.66
C PHE A 157 23.12 19.21 -6.82
N ARG A 158 23.16 20.17 -5.89
CA ARG A 158 22.42 21.43 -6.01
C ARG A 158 22.89 22.25 -7.21
N ARG A 159 24.19 22.23 -7.54
CA ARG A 159 24.73 22.83 -8.77
C ARG A 159 24.31 22.07 -10.03
N MET A 160 24.32 20.73 -10.02
CA MET A 160 23.81 19.94 -11.15
C MET A 160 22.31 20.11 -11.36
N PHE A 161 21.50 20.13 -10.30
CA PHE A 161 20.06 20.41 -10.39
C PHE A 161 19.78 21.86 -10.81
N GLN A 162 20.56 22.85 -10.37
CA GLN A 162 20.45 24.22 -10.91
C GLN A 162 20.82 24.27 -12.39
N ILE A 163 21.88 23.59 -12.81
CA ILE A 163 22.27 23.53 -14.23
C ILE A 163 21.19 22.82 -15.05
N VAL A 164 20.61 21.72 -14.56
CA VAL A 164 19.56 20.97 -15.25
C VAL A 164 18.23 21.76 -15.26
N ILE A 165 17.86 22.44 -14.18
CA ILE A 165 16.67 23.32 -14.14
C ILE A 165 16.85 24.53 -15.06
N VAL A 166 18.02 25.19 -15.07
CA VAL A 166 18.33 26.31 -15.98
C VAL A 166 18.35 25.87 -17.46
N LYS A 167 18.71 24.60 -17.72
CA LYS A 167 18.78 24.04 -19.08
C LYS A 167 17.45 23.43 -19.55
N LEU A 168 16.57 23.03 -18.64
CA LEU A 168 15.20 22.57 -18.93
C LEU A 168 14.16 23.70 -18.96
N LEU A 169 14.39 24.82 -18.25
CA LEU A 169 13.55 26.03 -18.26
C LEU A 169 14.17 27.14 -19.14
N GLY A 170 14.53 26.78 -20.37
CA GLY A 170 15.28 27.63 -21.31
C GLY A 170 14.90 29.11 -21.31
N HIS A 171 15.93 29.96 -21.29
CA HIS A 171 15.99 31.33 -21.81
C HIS A 171 14.64 32.06 -22.01
N ASN A 172 14.10 32.65 -20.95
CA ASN A 172 13.42 33.94 -21.10
C ASN A 172 14.47 35.04 -20.94
N GLY A 173 15.14 35.38 -22.04
CA GLY A 173 16.00 36.56 -22.09
C GLY A 173 15.17 37.83 -21.85
N PRO A 174 15.74 38.87 -21.21
CA PRO A 174 15.02 40.11 -20.98
C PRO A 174 14.62 40.78 -22.30
N ALA A 175 13.39 41.28 -22.35
CA ALA A 175 12.86 42.08 -23.44
C ALA A 175 13.83 43.23 -23.77
N LYS A 176 14.27 43.29 -25.03
CA LYS A 176 15.02 44.43 -25.56
C LYS A 176 14.06 45.62 -25.65
N THR A 177 14.33 46.66 -24.87
CA THR A 177 13.72 47.97 -25.01
C THR A 177 14.14 48.56 -26.36
N VAL A 178 13.13 48.91 -27.15
CA VAL A 178 13.22 49.72 -28.37
C VAL A 178 13.52 51.16 -27.94
N VAL A 179 14.57 51.76 -28.50
CA VAL A 179 14.73 53.20 -28.71
C VAL A 179 15.19 53.38 -30.15
#